data_AF-A0A2V9X6Q5-F1
#
_entry.id   AF-A0A2V9X6Q5-F1
#
_cell.length_a   1.000
_cell.length_b   1.000
_cell.length_c   1.000
_cell.angle_alpha   90.00
_cell.angle_beta   90.00
_cell.angle_gamma   90.00
#
_symmetry.space_group_name_H-M   'P 1'
#
loop_
_entity.id
_entity.type
_entity.pdbx_description
1 polymer ?
#
loop_
_entity_poly.entity_id
_entity_poly.type
_entity_poly.pdbx_seq_one_letter_code
_entity_poly.pdbx_strand_id
1 'polypeptide(L)'
;MTNEFHYQKETATADSAEVSAACRETQDDIESRLSHIWQELLGIDSVGLDENYFDLGGDSALTIQLFAQVEKAFKIKIPLPMLFEAPTVREFARVLRTAGADRGVSPLVPMQPAGSRPPFFCIHGTAGDVSIYQDLARHLAPDQPFYGLQSQGLDGNRPPLTRIEDMAALYLEEIRKLQPQGPYFLGGYRMGGTIALEMAQQLQKSGEVVGFLALFDTINWSRVPPPSVLSRGYYVFQQWKFRAANLLRARSGEVRVAPEKPARQQVSPLSAAEAPSGPSLSESFALKQVWEANNRARSQYVSRSYAGAITDFRPVKQYGLYAKPEMKWDLLAQGGQEIVSLPVYPPDMLRDPFVKHLAIALSKSLDMAISKGEICRAQLA
;
A
#
# COMPACT_ATOMS: atom_id res chain seq x y z
N MET A 1 67.34 50.61 -4.52
CA MET A 1 67.50 49.54 -5.52
C MET A 1 66.35 48.57 -5.32
N THR A 2 65.46 48.45 -6.32
CA THR A 2 64.60 47.28 -6.69
C THR A 2 63.81 46.58 -5.57
N ASN A 3 62.50 46.34 -5.61
CA ASN A 3 61.60 46.05 -6.73
C ASN A 3 60.14 46.16 -6.20
N GLU A 4 59.24 46.82 -6.93
CA GLU A 4 57.78 46.69 -6.75
C GLU A 4 57.29 45.42 -7.45
N PHE A 5 56.44 44.63 -6.79
CA PHE A 5 55.68 43.54 -7.44
C PHE A 5 54.18 43.79 -7.32
N HIS A 6 53.55 43.73 -8.50
CA HIS A 6 52.14 44.01 -8.76
C HIS A 6 51.17 43.00 -8.12
N TYR A 7 49.98 43.53 -7.86
CA TYR A 7 48.78 42.93 -7.31
C TYR A 7 47.90 42.37 -8.44
N GLN A 8 47.40 41.13 -8.34
CA GLN A 8 46.08 40.75 -8.88
C GLN A 8 45.44 39.59 -8.08
N LYS A 9 44.14 39.76 -7.83
CA LYS A 9 43.18 38.84 -7.20
C LYS A 9 42.96 37.58 -8.05
N GLU A 10 42.82 36.43 -7.42
CA GLU A 10 42.01 35.34 -7.97
C GLU A 10 41.25 34.61 -6.85
N THR A 11 40.01 34.27 -7.20
CA THR A 11 38.85 33.99 -6.36
C THR A 11 38.86 32.59 -5.78
N ALA A 12 38.65 32.51 -4.46
CA ALA A 12 38.20 31.30 -3.78
C ALA A 12 36.70 31.06 -4.06
N THR A 13 36.36 29.77 -4.14
CA THR A 13 35.08 29.08 -3.84
C THR A 13 34.57 28.21 -4.99
N ALA A 14 35.16 27.03 -5.13
CA ALA A 14 34.60 25.90 -5.87
C ALA A 14 35.14 24.62 -5.21
N ASP A 15 34.46 24.09 -4.19
CA ASP A 15 34.68 22.68 -3.76
C ASP A 15 33.67 22.09 -2.74
N SER A 16 32.47 22.66 -2.54
CA SER A 16 31.59 22.16 -1.45
C SER A 16 30.10 22.05 -1.79
N ALA A 17 29.73 22.20 -3.05
CA ALA A 17 28.34 22.06 -3.50
C ALA A 17 28.08 20.83 -4.39
N GLU A 18 29.13 20.19 -4.91
CA GLU A 18 29.09 19.01 -5.79
C GLU A 18 29.09 17.69 -5.00
N VAL A 19 28.21 17.50 -4.01
CA VAL A 19 28.02 16.15 -3.42
C VAL A 19 26.54 15.80 -3.17
N SER A 20 25.58 16.70 -3.46
CA SER A 20 24.20 16.56 -2.94
C SER A 20 23.11 16.23 -3.97
N ALA A 21 23.40 16.14 -5.27
CA ALA A 21 22.36 15.98 -6.31
C ALA A 21 22.03 14.52 -6.69
N ALA A 22 22.67 13.56 -6.04
CA ALA A 22 22.54 12.14 -6.30
C ALA A 22 21.12 11.57 -6.22
N CYS A 23 20.33 11.77 -5.16
CA CYS A 23 19.15 10.90 -4.94
C CYS A 23 17.81 11.59 -5.20
N ARG A 24 17.20 11.33 -6.37
CA ARG A 24 15.74 11.27 -6.62
C ARG A 24 15.46 10.88 -8.08
N GLU A 25 15.39 9.57 -8.38
CA GLU A 25 14.65 9.11 -9.56
C GLU A 25 13.23 9.69 -9.45
N THR A 26 12.88 10.62 -10.35
CA THR A 26 11.54 11.20 -10.39
C THR A 26 10.53 10.09 -10.65
N GLN A 27 9.33 10.22 -10.10
CA GLN A 27 8.25 9.23 -10.17
C GLN A 27 8.02 8.68 -11.60
N ASP A 28 8.28 9.50 -12.62
CA ASP A 28 8.15 9.18 -14.04
C ASP A 28 9.24 8.26 -14.61
N ASP A 29 10.42 8.14 -13.98
CA ASP A 29 11.55 7.37 -14.53
C ASP A 29 11.35 5.86 -14.35
N ILE A 30 10.92 5.42 -13.15
CA ILE A 30 10.70 3.98 -12.86
C ILE A 30 9.53 3.44 -13.68
N GLU A 31 8.41 4.16 -13.72
CA GLU A 31 7.23 3.74 -14.49
C GLU A 31 7.54 3.70 -15.99
N SER A 32 8.26 4.70 -16.52
CA SER A 32 8.68 4.71 -17.93
C SER A 32 9.61 3.55 -18.28
N ARG A 33 10.68 3.34 -17.49
CA ARG A 33 11.64 2.26 -17.70
C ARG A 33 11.00 0.88 -17.56
N LEU A 34 10.09 0.72 -16.59
CA LEU A 34 9.35 -0.52 -16.41
C LEU A 34 8.37 -0.78 -17.56
N SER A 35 7.65 0.25 -18.02
CA SER A 35 6.81 0.16 -19.23
C SER A 35 7.62 -0.26 -20.44
N HIS A 36 8.83 0.28 -20.61
CA HIS A 36 9.71 -0.09 -21.72
C HIS A 36 10.13 -1.57 -21.65
N ILE A 37 10.55 -2.05 -20.48
CA ILE A 37 10.87 -3.47 -20.24
C ILE A 37 9.66 -4.35 -20.60
N TRP A 38 8.45 -3.95 -20.22
CA TRP A 38 7.23 -4.71 -20.51
C TRP A 38 6.90 -4.72 -21.99
N GLN A 39 7.04 -3.58 -22.68
CA GLN A 39 6.86 -3.48 -24.14
C GLN A 39 7.80 -4.41 -24.89
N GLU A 40 9.09 -4.40 -24.53
CA GLU A 40 10.11 -5.25 -25.15
C GLU A 40 9.81 -6.74 -24.95
N LEU A 41 9.40 -7.13 -23.74
CA LEU A 41 9.14 -8.53 -23.40
C LEU A 41 7.85 -9.08 -24.01
N LEU A 42 6.80 -8.26 -24.01
CA LEU A 42 5.48 -8.65 -24.51
C LEU A 42 5.35 -8.44 -26.03
N GLY A 43 6.29 -7.71 -26.64
CA GLY A 43 6.27 -7.39 -28.06
C GLY A 43 5.11 -6.48 -28.44
N ILE A 44 4.78 -5.50 -27.58
CA ILE A 44 3.66 -4.57 -27.79
C ILE A 44 4.13 -3.12 -27.85
N ASP A 45 3.46 -2.31 -28.68
CA ASP A 45 3.87 -0.93 -28.98
C ASP A 45 3.73 0.03 -27.78
N SER A 46 2.78 -0.24 -26.88
CA SER A 46 2.57 0.58 -25.69
C SER A 46 1.96 -0.24 -24.56
N VAL A 47 2.38 0.06 -23.33
CA VAL A 47 1.82 -0.49 -22.09
C VAL A 47 1.23 0.68 -21.31
N GLY A 48 -0.06 0.62 -21.00
CA GLY A 48 -0.70 1.49 -20.04
C GLY A 48 -0.25 1.18 -18.62
N LEU A 49 -0.07 2.22 -17.80
CA LEU A 49 0.45 2.08 -16.43
C LEU A 49 -0.38 1.18 -15.53
N ASP A 50 -1.67 1.01 -15.86
CA ASP A 50 -2.65 0.26 -15.10
C ASP A 50 -3.08 -1.05 -15.82
N GLU A 51 -2.43 -1.39 -16.94
CA GLU A 51 -2.64 -2.65 -17.65
C GLU A 51 -1.94 -3.81 -16.92
N ASN A 52 -2.60 -4.97 -16.85
CA ASN A 52 -2.04 -6.13 -16.17
C ASN A 52 -1.04 -6.85 -17.08
N TYR A 53 0.11 -7.19 -16.53
CA TYR A 53 1.14 -7.98 -17.22
C TYR A 53 0.61 -9.28 -17.85
N PHE A 54 -0.19 -10.04 -17.10
CA PHE A 54 -0.75 -11.31 -17.55
C PHE A 54 -1.86 -11.13 -18.59
N ASP A 55 -2.58 -10.01 -18.54
CA ASP A 55 -3.62 -9.66 -19.50
C ASP A 55 -3.05 -9.31 -20.88
N LEU A 56 -1.85 -8.73 -20.87
CA LEU A 56 -1.08 -8.37 -22.06
C LEU A 56 -0.36 -9.56 -22.69
N GLY A 57 -0.60 -10.78 -22.21
CA GLY A 57 0.04 -12.01 -22.72
C GLY A 57 1.27 -12.46 -21.94
N GLY A 58 1.55 -11.83 -20.79
CA GLY A 58 2.61 -12.28 -19.89
C GLY A 58 2.38 -13.68 -19.36
N ASP A 59 3.34 -14.57 -19.59
CA ASP A 59 3.30 -15.94 -19.09
C ASP A 59 4.46 -16.22 -18.11
N SER A 60 4.56 -17.46 -17.62
CA SER A 60 5.61 -17.86 -16.68
C SER A 60 7.03 -17.69 -17.24
N ALA A 61 7.23 -17.87 -18.56
CA ALA A 61 8.55 -17.78 -19.18
C ALA A 61 8.97 -16.32 -19.36
N LEU A 62 8.07 -15.47 -19.83
CA LEU A 62 8.28 -14.02 -19.94
C LEU A 62 8.44 -13.39 -18.56
N THR A 63 7.70 -13.87 -17.54
CA THR A 63 7.84 -13.38 -16.16
C THR A 63 9.28 -13.58 -15.66
N ILE A 64 9.90 -14.74 -15.88
CA ILE A 64 11.29 -14.97 -15.47
C ILE A 64 12.23 -13.94 -16.14
N GLN A 65 12.01 -13.65 -17.42
CA GLN A 65 12.79 -12.65 -18.16
C GLN A 65 12.54 -11.23 -17.65
N LEU A 66 11.29 -10.89 -17.32
CA LEU A 66 10.92 -9.62 -16.70
C LEU A 66 11.70 -9.38 -15.42
N PHE A 67 11.73 -10.36 -14.52
CA PHE A 67 12.46 -10.22 -13.27
C PHE A 67 13.97 -10.07 -13.48
N ALA A 68 14.56 -10.77 -14.45
CA ALA A 68 15.97 -10.61 -14.79
C ALA A 68 16.27 -9.21 -15.35
N GLN A 69 15.40 -8.65 -16.19
CA GLN A 69 15.56 -7.31 -16.74
C GLN A 69 15.34 -6.22 -15.69
N VAL A 70 14.36 -6.38 -14.81
CA VAL A 70 14.10 -5.49 -13.68
C VAL A 70 15.29 -5.48 -12.72
N GLU A 71 15.83 -6.65 -12.38
CA GLU A 71 17.04 -6.76 -11.56
C GLU A 71 18.23 -6.04 -12.23
N LYS A 72 18.40 -6.23 -13.54
CA LYS A 72 19.47 -5.59 -14.30
C LYS A 72 19.31 -4.06 -14.34
N ALA A 73 18.09 -3.57 -14.55
CA ALA A 73 17.79 -2.15 -14.71
C ALA A 73 17.82 -1.39 -13.39
N PHE A 74 17.17 -1.91 -12.35
CA PHE A 74 16.98 -1.20 -11.09
C PHE A 74 17.96 -1.66 -10.00
N LYS A 75 18.75 -2.71 -10.24
CA LYS A 75 19.65 -3.34 -9.25
C LYS A 75 18.92 -3.91 -8.03
N ILE A 76 17.66 -4.26 -8.20
CA ILE A 76 16.78 -4.79 -7.14
C ILE A 76 16.25 -6.16 -7.56
N LYS A 77 16.53 -7.19 -6.76
CA LYS A 77 15.86 -8.51 -6.82
C LYS A 77 14.47 -8.47 -6.18
N ILE A 78 13.42 -8.55 -6.99
CA ILE A 78 12.05 -8.67 -6.49
C ILE A 78 11.61 -10.16 -6.50
N PRO A 79 10.78 -10.62 -5.55
CA PRO A 79 10.23 -11.98 -5.59
C PRO A 79 9.26 -12.15 -6.76
N LEU A 80 9.39 -13.24 -7.52
CA LEU A 80 8.48 -13.56 -8.63
C LEU A 80 7.00 -13.45 -8.25
N PRO A 81 6.55 -13.99 -7.10
CA PRO A 81 5.15 -13.90 -6.70
C PRO A 81 4.62 -12.47 -6.50
N MET A 82 5.51 -11.48 -6.32
CA MET A 82 5.13 -10.09 -6.11
C MET A 82 4.44 -9.49 -7.34
N LEU A 83 4.74 -9.98 -8.55
CA LEU A 83 4.03 -9.55 -9.75
C LEU A 83 2.54 -9.96 -9.72
N PHE A 84 2.16 -11.02 -9.02
CA PHE A 84 0.74 -11.39 -8.88
C PHE A 84 -0.03 -10.49 -7.91
N GLU A 85 0.69 -9.88 -6.96
CA GLU A 85 0.15 -8.92 -6.00
C GLU A 85 0.15 -7.49 -6.56
N ALA A 86 1.13 -7.19 -7.43
CA ALA A 86 1.33 -5.91 -8.10
C ALA A 86 1.45 -6.09 -9.63
N PRO A 87 0.40 -6.56 -10.33
CA PRO A 87 0.51 -6.95 -11.74
C PRO A 87 0.44 -5.81 -12.77
N THR A 88 0.42 -4.54 -12.37
CA THR A 88 0.54 -3.37 -13.27
C THR A 88 1.91 -2.71 -13.16
N VAL A 89 2.31 -1.95 -14.18
CA VAL A 89 3.50 -1.10 -14.13
C VAL A 89 3.45 -0.17 -12.93
N ARG A 90 2.30 0.47 -12.66
CA ARG A 90 2.13 1.38 -11.52
C ARG A 90 2.30 0.69 -10.17
N GLU A 91 1.66 -0.46 -9.96
CA GLU A 91 1.79 -1.24 -8.72
C GLU A 91 3.22 -1.72 -8.52
N PHE A 92 3.83 -2.27 -9.57
CA PHE A 92 5.16 -2.84 -9.50
C PHE A 92 6.24 -1.74 -9.36
N ALA A 93 6.04 -0.58 -9.96
CA ALA A 93 6.88 0.61 -9.72
C ALA A 93 6.78 1.11 -8.28
N ARG A 94 5.60 1.07 -7.63
CA ARG A 94 5.46 1.40 -6.19
C ARG A 94 6.26 0.44 -5.30
N VAL A 95 6.23 -0.85 -5.63
CA VAL A 95 7.07 -1.87 -4.99
C VAL A 95 8.57 -1.59 -5.19
N LEU A 96 8.99 -1.24 -6.41
CA LEU A 96 10.39 -0.92 -6.71
C LEU A 96 10.87 0.33 -5.99
N ARG A 97 10.06 1.39 -5.94
CA ARG A 97 10.39 2.63 -5.20
C ARG A 97 10.63 2.37 -3.73
N THR A 98 9.74 1.59 -3.12
CA THR A 98 9.90 1.25 -1.71
C THR A 98 11.12 0.37 -1.49
N ALA A 99 11.52 -0.46 -2.46
CA ALA A 99 12.71 -1.31 -2.37
C ALA A 99 14.04 -0.56 -2.26
N GLY A 100 14.10 0.70 -2.71
CA GLY A 100 15.31 1.53 -2.64
C GLY A 100 15.18 2.82 -1.83
N ALA A 101 14.11 2.99 -1.06
CA ALA A 101 13.98 4.11 -0.12
C ALA A 101 14.61 3.75 1.23
N ASP A 102 15.33 4.69 1.84
CA ASP A 102 15.90 4.56 3.18
C ASP A 102 14.76 4.36 4.21
N ARG A 103 14.51 3.09 4.57
CA ARG A 103 13.32 2.69 5.31
C ARG A 103 13.55 2.99 6.79
N GLY A 104 12.81 3.97 7.31
CA GLY A 104 12.86 4.34 8.72
C GLY A 104 12.67 3.16 9.67
N VAL A 105 13.34 3.23 10.82
CA VAL A 105 13.45 2.18 11.84
C VAL A 105 12.10 1.80 12.49
N SER A 106 11.07 2.64 12.40
CA SER A 106 9.75 2.39 12.99
C SER A 106 8.75 1.79 11.98
N PRO A 107 7.98 0.77 12.37
CA PRO A 107 6.81 0.30 11.63
C PRO A 107 5.73 1.38 11.41
N LEU A 108 5.67 2.43 12.24
CA LEU A 108 4.62 3.46 12.14
C LEU A 108 5.05 4.59 11.20
N VAL A 109 4.34 4.72 10.08
CA VAL A 109 4.63 5.70 9.03
C VAL A 109 3.56 6.80 9.03
N PRO A 110 3.93 8.07 9.33
CA PRO A 110 2.99 9.19 9.22
C PRO A 110 2.70 9.49 7.74
N MET A 111 1.43 9.39 7.32
CA MET A 111 1.02 9.73 5.96
C MET A 111 0.29 11.08 5.92
N GLN A 112 -0.59 11.30 6.89
CA GLN A 112 -1.24 12.59 7.16
C GLN A 112 -1.34 12.75 8.69
N PRO A 113 -0.28 13.19 9.39
CA PRO A 113 -0.25 13.17 10.86
C PRO A 113 -1.01 14.34 11.52
N ALA A 114 -1.37 15.37 10.76
CA ALA A 114 -2.11 16.51 11.27
C ALA A 114 -3.61 16.21 11.43
N GLY A 115 -4.26 16.94 12.34
CA GLY A 115 -5.69 16.83 12.61
C GLY A 115 -6.00 16.59 14.08
N SER A 116 -7.26 16.77 14.44
CA SER A 116 -7.79 16.65 15.80
C SER A 116 -8.68 15.42 16.01
N ARG A 117 -9.09 14.77 14.92
CA ARG A 117 -9.90 13.55 14.96
C ARG A 117 -9.08 12.35 15.45
N PRO A 118 -9.72 11.27 15.93
CA PRO A 118 -9.02 10.04 16.28
C PRO A 118 -8.17 9.53 15.11
N PRO A 119 -6.87 9.24 15.31
CA PRO A 119 -6.01 8.71 14.26
C PRO A 119 -6.53 7.38 13.70
N PHE A 120 -6.48 7.23 12.38
CA PHE A 120 -6.80 5.98 11.70
C PHE A 120 -5.51 5.26 11.31
N PHE A 121 -5.33 4.05 11.83
CA PHE A 121 -4.14 3.22 11.61
C PHE A 121 -4.42 2.13 10.57
N CYS A 122 -3.68 2.15 9.47
CA CYS A 122 -3.86 1.24 8.34
C CYS A 122 -2.67 0.28 8.17
N ILE A 123 -2.94 -1.01 8.28
CA ILE A 123 -1.90 -2.05 8.30
C ILE A 123 -1.54 -2.50 6.89
N HIS A 124 -0.26 -2.68 6.60
CA HIS A 124 0.26 -3.11 5.30
C HIS A 124 -0.44 -4.34 4.69
N GLY A 125 -0.40 -4.44 3.36
CA GLY A 125 -0.78 -5.64 2.62
C GLY A 125 0.32 -6.71 2.63
N THR A 126 0.18 -7.78 1.85
CA THR A 126 1.17 -8.87 1.83
C THR A 126 2.57 -8.43 1.40
N ALA A 127 2.68 -7.39 0.56
CA ALA A 127 3.96 -6.79 0.17
C ALA A 127 4.75 -6.18 1.34
N GLY A 128 4.09 -5.82 2.43
CA GLY A 128 4.71 -5.29 3.64
C GLY A 128 4.78 -3.77 3.72
N ASP A 129 4.79 -3.07 2.60
CA ASP A 129 4.79 -1.60 2.58
C ASP A 129 3.37 -1.00 2.70
N VAL A 130 3.32 0.30 2.95
CA VAL A 130 2.08 1.07 3.15
C VAL A 130 1.79 2.06 2.02
N SER A 131 2.57 2.02 0.92
CA SER A 131 2.39 2.96 -0.21
C SER A 131 1.03 2.81 -0.88
N ILE A 132 0.41 1.64 -0.76
CA ILE A 132 -0.96 1.36 -1.22
C ILE A 132 -2.02 2.29 -0.63
N TYR A 133 -1.74 2.96 0.50
CA TYR A 133 -2.68 3.86 1.16
C TYR A 133 -2.45 5.36 0.84
N GLN A 134 -1.45 5.71 0.03
CA GLN A 134 -1.12 7.12 -0.23
C GLN A 134 -2.28 7.87 -0.86
N ASP A 135 -2.92 7.28 -1.88
CA ASP A 135 -4.04 7.93 -2.56
C ASP A 135 -5.24 8.05 -1.61
N LEU A 136 -5.51 7.02 -0.81
CA LEU A 136 -6.57 7.05 0.20
C LEU A 136 -6.37 8.20 1.21
N ALA A 137 -5.16 8.33 1.77
CA ALA A 137 -4.86 9.37 2.74
C ALA A 137 -5.10 10.78 2.16
N ARG A 138 -4.74 11.02 0.89
CA ARG A 138 -4.95 12.33 0.22
C ARG A 138 -6.42 12.69 0.00
N HIS A 139 -7.31 11.69 -0.10
CA HIS A 139 -8.75 11.92 -0.30
C HIS A 139 -9.54 12.00 1.01
N LEU A 140 -8.91 11.77 2.16
CA LEU A 140 -9.54 12.00 3.46
C LEU A 140 -9.49 13.49 3.83
N ALA A 141 -10.36 13.90 4.75
CA ALA A 141 -10.37 15.27 5.25
C ALA A 141 -9.01 15.62 5.89
N PRO A 142 -8.48 16.86 5.72
CA PRO A 142 -7.19 17.26 6.30
C PRO A 142 -7.12 17.14 7.83
N ASP A 143 -8.27 17.15 8.51
CA ASP A 143 -8.39 17.03 9.97
C ASP A 143 -8.48 15.56 10.45
N GLN A 144 -8.38 14.58 9.54
CA GLN A 144 -8.35 13.15 9.87
C GLN A 144 -6.90 12.65 9.89
N PRO A 145 -6.28 12.42 11.06
CA PRO A 145 -4.94 11.84 11.09
C PRO A 145 -4.94 10.41 10.53
N PHE A 146 -3.95 10.11 9.70
CA PHE A 146 -3.80 8.82 9.01
C PHE A 146 -2.36 8.32 9.06
N TYR A 147 -2.19 7.08 9.53
CA TYR A 147 -0.90 6.42 9.68
C TYR A 147 -0.91 5.04 9.02
N GLY A 148 0.19 4.70 8.37
CA GLY A 148 0.45 3.35 7.88
C GLY A 148 1.27 2.54 8.88
N LEU A 149 1.01 1.23 8.99
CA LEU A 149 1.87 0.28 9.71
C LEU A 149 2.57 -0.63 8.71
N GLN A 150 3.88 -0.41 8.50
CA GLN A 150 4.73 -1.18 7.60
C GLN A 150 5.34 -2.40 8.29
N SER A 151 5.69 -3.42 7.51
CA SER A 151 6.24 -4.66 8.01
C SER A 151 7.68 -4.51 8.54
N GLN A 152 7.99 -5.17 9.65
CA GLN A 152 9.37 -5.30 10.13
C GLN A 152 10.21 -6.08 9.11
N GLY A 153 11.46 -5.68 8.96
CA GLY A 153 12.44 -6.37 8.13
C GLY A 153 12.40 -5.94 6.67
N LEU A 154 11.59 -4.94 6.33
CA LEU A 154 11.69 -4.24 5.07
C LEU A 154 13.04 -3.53 4.91
N ASP A 155 13.62 -3.03 6.00
CA ASP A 155 14.94 -2.38 6.01
C ASP A 155 16.13 -3.35 5.91
N GLY A 156 15.87 -4.66 5.94
CA GLY A 156 16.92 -5.69 5.94
C GLY A 156 17.71 -5.81 7.25
N ASN A 157 17.46 -4.95 8.24
CA ASN A 157 18.20 -4.93 9.51
C ASN A 157 17.63 -5.92 10.53
N ARG A 158 16.34 -6.24 10.41
CA ARG A 158 15.65 -7.19 11.29
C ARG A 158 14.97 -8.29 10.49
N PRO A 159 14.86 -9.52 11.02
CA PRO A 159 14.07 -10.55 10.37
C PRO A 159 12.58 -10.16 10.38
N PRO A 160 11.83 -10.48 9.32
CA PRO A 160 10.39 -10.28 9.31
C PRO A 160 9.69 -11.21 10.31
N LEU A 161 8.57 -10.74 10.85
CA LEU A 161 7.72 -11.55 11.72
C LEU A 161 6.96 -12.60 10.90
N THR A 162 6.72 -13.77 11.47
CA THR A 162 6.13 -14.93 10.75
C THR A 162 4.77 -15.35 11.29
N ARG A 163 4.21 -14.61 12.26
CA ARG A 163 2.88 -14.84 12.84
C ARG A 163 2.11 -13.53 12.90
N ILE A 164 0.82 -13.59 12.61
CA ILE A 164 -0.06 -12.40 12.62
C ILE A 164 -0.20 -11.86 14.05
N GLU A 165 -0.20 -12.74 15.06
CA GLU A 165 -0.29 -12.37 16.47
C GLU A 165 0.92 -11.54 16.91
N ASP A 166 2.12 -11.92 16.46
CA ASP A 166 3.36 -11.20 16.78
C ASP A 166 3.42 -9.85 16.02
N MET A 167 2.96 -9.81 14.76
CA MET A 167 2.82 -8.56 14.00
C MET A 167 1.87 -7.59 14.70
N ALA A 168 0.69 -8.08 15.10
CA ALA A 168 -0.30 -7.28 15.80
C ALA A 168 0.25 -6.75 17.13
N ALA A 169 0.95 -7.57 17.90
CA ALA A 169 1.57 -7.13 19.16
C ALA A 169 2.59 -6.01 18.93
N LEU A 170 3.50 -6.16 17.97
CA LEU A 170 4.47 -5.11 17.61
C LEU A 170 3.76 -3.82 17.18
N TYR A 171 2.73 -3.93 16.34
CA TYR A 171 2.02 -2.74 15.84
C TYR A 171 1.24 -2.03 16.95
N LEU A 172 0.67 -2.79 17.90
CA LEU A 172 0.03 -2.21 19.08
C LEU A 172 1.03 -1.46 19.96
N GLU A 173 2.25 -1.99 20.14
CA GLU A 173 3.32 -1.27 20.84
C GLU A 173 3.68 0.05 20.15
N GLU A 174 3.78 0.07 18.82
CA GLU A 174 4.08 1.28 18.07
C GLU A 174 2.97 2.34 18.15
N ILE A 175 1.70 1.95 17.95
CA ILE A 175 0.60 2.94 18.02
C ILE A 175 0.40 3.45 19.45
N ARG A 176 0.69 2.66 20.49
CA ARG A 176 0.60 3.09 21.89
C ARG A 176 1.60 4.17 22.28
N LYS A 177 2.74 4.27 21.57
CA LYS A 177 3.69 5.38 21.73
C LYS A 177 3.07 6.70 21.30
N LEU A 178 2.17 6.68 20.32
CA LEU A 178 1.45 7.86 19.82
C LEU A 178 0.15 8.11 20.59
N GLN A 179 -0.63 7.05 20.79
CA GLN A 179 -1.95 7.08 21.44
C GLN A 179 -1.99 5.97 22.51
N PRO A 180 -1.67 6.27 23.77
CA PRO A 180 -1.56 5.25 24.83
C PRO A 180 -2.86 4.52 25.17
N GLN A 181 -4.02 5.13 24.92
CA GLN A 181 -5.34 4.61 25.30
C GLN A 181 -6.33 4.75 24.16
N GLY A 182 -7.31 3.86 24.11
CA GLY A 182 -8.40 3.91 23.13
C GLY A 182 -9.33 5.13 23.28
N PRO A 183 -10.33 5.27 22.40
CA PRO A 183 -10.71 4.29 21.39
C PRO A 183 -9.75 4.23 20.20
N TYR A 184 -9.41 3.02 19.75
CA TYR A 184 -8.57 2.79 18.57
C TYR A 184 -9.40 2.65 17.29
N PHE A 185 -8.92 3.24 16.20
CA PHE A 185 -9.53 3.17 14.88
C PHE A 185 -8.55 2.47 13.92
N LEU A 186 -8.89 1.24 13.52
CA LEU A 186 -8.00 0.34 12.82
C LEU A 186 -8.57 -0.06 11.45
N GLY A 187 -7.70 -0.31 10.47
CA GLY A 187 -8.13 -0.97 9.25
C GLY A 187 -7.00 -1.50 8.39
N GLY A 188 -7.36 -2.17 7.29
CA GLY A 188 -6.35 -2.62 6.34
C GLY A 188 -6.91 -3.39 5.15
N TYR A 189 -6.09 -3.46 4.11
CA TYR A 189 -6.39 -4.10 2.85
C TYR A 189 -5.89 -5.54 2.81
N ARG A 190 -6.80 -6.45 2.46
CA ARG A 190 -6.57 -7.89 2.38
C ARG A 190 -5.92 -8.42 3.66
N MET A 191 -4.65 -8.85 3.61
CA MET A 191 -3.90 -9.32 4.76
C MET A 191 -3.84 -8.28 5.89
N GLY A 192 -3.73 -6.99 5.55
CA GLY A 192 -3.72 -5.91 6.54
C GLY A 192 -4.98 -5.88 7.39
N GLY A 193 -6.15 -6.15 6.79
CA GLY A 193 -7.39 -6.27 7.54
C GLY A 193 -7.42 -7.49 8.49
N THR A 194 -6.76 -8.59 8.12
CA THR A 194 -6.60 -9.75 9.02
C THR A 194 -5.74 -9.40 10.23
N ILE A 195 -4.65 -8.65 10.03
CA ILE A 195 -3.82 -8.16 11.13
C ILE A 195 -4.59 -7.13 11.98
N ALA A 196 -5.36 -6.23 11.34
CA ALA A 196 -6.20 -5.26 12.05
C ALA A 196 -7.23 -5.94 12.96
N LEU A 197 -7.83 -7.05 12.51
CA LEU A 197 -8.72 -7.86 13.33
C LEU A 197 -7.99 -8.47 14.53
N GLU A 198 -6.81 -9.03 14.33
CA GLU A 198 -5.99 -9.57 15.44
C GLU A 198 -5.63 -8.46 16.44
N MET A 199 -5.22 -7.28 15.96
CA MET A 199 -4.95 -6.11 16.81
C MET A 199 -6.18 -5.75 17.64
N ALA A 200 -7.37 -5.72 17.01
CA ALA A 200 -8.62 -5.43 17.71
C ALA A 200 -8.97 -6.49 18.78
N GLN A 201 -8.69 -7.77 18.51
CA GLN A 201 -8.88 -8.87 19.47
C GLN A 201 -7.92 -8.75 20.66
N GLN A 202 -6.66 -8.41 20.42
CA GLN A 202 -5.67 -8.20 21.48
C GLN A 202 -6.02 -6.96 22.33
N LEU A 203 -6.46 -5.87 21.71
CA LEU A 203 -6.93 -4.66 22.41
C LEU A 203 -8.11 -4.99 23.33
N GLN A 204 -9.15 -5.67 22.82
CA GLN A 204 -10.29 -6.10 23.65
C GLN A 204 -9.86 -6.98 24.82
N LYS A 205 -8.94 -7.93 24.58
CA LYS A 205 -8.40 -8.78 25.63
C LYS A 205 -7.67 -7.98 26.72
N SER A 206 -7.04 -6.86 26.35
CA SER A 206 -6.41 -5.93 27.29
C SER A 206 -7.36 -4.89 27.92
N GLY A 207 -8.67 -4.96 27.64
CA GLY A 207 -9.67 -4.03 28.16
C GLY A 207 -9.76 -2.69 27.41
N GLU A 208 -9.08 -2.57 26.27
CA GLU A 208 -9.09 -1.36 25.45
C GLU A 208 -10.31 -1.31 24.52
N VAL A 209 -10.78 -0.10 24.23
CA VAL A 209 -11.91 0.12 23.32
C VAL A 209 -11.40 0.22 21.88
N VAL A 210 -12.03 -0.53 20.98
CA VAL A 210 -11.87 -0.35 19.52
C VAL A 210 -13.11 0.40 19.04
N GLY A 211 -12.92 1.67 18.67
CA GLY A 211 -14.01 2.54 18.22
C GLY A 211 -14.46 2.21 16.80
N PHE A 212 -13.56 1.70 15.96
CA PHE A 212 -13.84 1.37 14.58
C PHE A 212 -12.85 0.35 14.02
N LEU A 213 -13.37 -0.68 13.32
CA LEU A 213 -12.56 -1.67 12.62
C LEU A 213 -13.04 -1.78 11.16
N ALA A 214 -12.18 -1.36 10.23
CA ALA A 214 -12.46 -1.37 8.79
C ALA A 214 -11.65 -2.44 8.05
N LEU A 215 -12.34 -3.23 7.24
CA LEU A 215 -11.75 -4.26 6.41
C LEU A 215 -11.90 -3.89 4.93
N PHE A 216 -10.81 -3.79 4.17
CA PHE A 216 -10.85 -3.45 2.74
C PHE A 216 -10.57 -4.68 1.88
N ASP A 217 -11.60 -5.18 1.21
CA ASP A 217 -11.58 -6.42 0.41
C ASP A 217 -10.87 -7.60 1.14
N THR A 218 -11.11 -7.70 2.45
CA THR A 218 -10.46 -8.68 3.31
C THR A 218 -11.36 -9.89 3.51
N ILE A 219 -10.78 -11.07 3.34
CA ILE A 219 -11.45 -12.36 3.49
C ILE A 219 -10.89 -13.16 4.66
N ASN A 220 -11.69 -14.08 5.19
CA ASN A 220 -11.22 -15.02 6.19
C ASN A 220 -10.36 -16.12 5.55
N TRP A 221 -9.04 -15.93 5.56
CA TRP A 221 -8.06 -16.81 4.93
C TRP A 221 -8.08 -18.25 5.46
N SER A 222 -8.45 -18.45 6.74
CA SER A 222 -8.55 -19.79 7.35
C SER A 222 -9.64 -20.69 6.73
N ARG A 223 -10.55 -20.10 5.95
CA ARG A 223 -11.68 -20.78 5.30
C ARG A 223 -11.53 -20.85 3.78
N VAL A 224 -10.39 -20.43 3.24
CA VAL A 224 -10.13 -20.50 1.79
C VAL A 224 -9.79 -21.95 1.42
N PRO A 225 -10.59 -22.63 0.60
CA PRO A 225 -10.27 -23.97 0.15
C PRO A 225 -9.04 -23.92 -0.78
N PRO A 226 -8.23 -24.99 -0.83
CA PRO A 226 -7.12 -25.06 -1.75
C PRO A 226 -7.63 -24.85 -3.19
N PRO A 227 -7.07 -23.88 -3.94
CA PRO A 227 -7.57 -23.55 -5.27
C PRO A 227 -7.24 -24.70 -6.23
N SER A 228 -8.23 -25.13 -7.03
CA SER A 228 -8.02 -26.06 -8.14
C SER A 228 -7.33 -25.35 -9.31
N VAL A 229 -6.72 -26.12 -10.22
CA VAL A 229 -6.09 -25.56 -11.44
C VAL A 229 -7.11 -24.73 -12.24
N LEU A 230 -8.35 -25.22 -12.38
CA LEU A 230 -9.43 -24.51 -13.05
C LEU A 230 -9.80 -23.20 -12.33
N SER A 231 -9.88 -23.21 -10.99
CA SER A 231 -10.21 -21.98 -10.26
C SER A 231 -9.09 -20.95 -10.31
N ARG A 232 -7.82 -21.38 -10.42
CA ARG A 232 -6.68 -20.46 -10.66
C ARG A 232 -6.75 -19.82 -12.04
N GLY A 233 -7.00 -20.61 -13.09
CA GLY A 233 -7.16 -20.08 -14.45
C GLY A 233 -8.35 -19.10 -14.55
N TYR A 234 -9.48 -19.45 -13.94
CA TYR A 234 -10.64 -18.57 -13.89
C TYR A 234 -10.39 -17.30 -13.08
N TYR A 235 -9.61 -17.37 -11.99
CA TYR A 235 -9.19 -16.19 -11.23
C TYR A 235 -8.38 -15.21 -12.08
N VAL A 236 -7.40 -15.70 -12.85
CA VAL A 236 -6.62 -14.87 -13.79
C VAL A 236 -7.54 -14.20 -14.80
N PHE A 237 -8.46 -14.96 -15.41
CA PHE A 237 -9.46 -14.39 -16.33
C PHE A 237 -10.37 -13.34 -15.67
N GLN A 238 -10.76 -13.53 -14.41
CA GLN A 238 -11.55 -12.53 -13.69
C GLN A 238 -10.77 -11.25 -13.40
N GLN A 239 -9.46 -11.32 -13.15
CA GLN A 239 -8.63 -10.11 -13.00
C GLN A 239 -8.71 -9.26 -14.27
N TRP A 240 -8.51 -9.90 -15.43
CA TRP A 240 -8.64 -9.26 -16.75
C TRP A 240 -9.98 -8.56 -16.92
N LYS A 241 -11.05 -9.32 -16.73
CA LYS A 241 -12.43 -8.85 -16.91
C LYS A 241 -12.75 -7.66 -16.01
N PHE A 242 -12.30 -7.70 -14.75
CA PHE A 242 -12.58 -6.67 -13.76
C PHE A 242 -11.78 -5.39 -14.00
N ARG A 243 -10.53 -5.50 -14.44
CA ARG A 243 -9.74 -4.33 -14.86
C ARG A 243 -10.33 -3.66 -16.09
N ALA A 244 -10.70 -4.45 -17.12
CA ALA A 244 -11.37 -3.92 -18.31
C ALA A 244 -12.69 -3.20 -17.94
N ALA A 245 -13.46 -3.78 -17.02
CA ALA A 245 -14.68 -3.15 -16.53
C ALA A 245 -14.40 -1.84 -15.77
N ASN A 246 -13.37 -1.78 -14.92
CA ASN A 246 -12.96 -0.54 -14.28
C ASN A 246 -12.53 0.52 -15.32
N LEU A 247 -11.72 0.16 -16.32
CA LEU A 247 -11.30 1.09 -17.38
C LEU A 247 -12.49 1.71 -18.12
N LEU A 248 -13.49 0.91 -18.47
CA LEU A 248 -14.72 1.39 -19.11
C LEU A 248 -15.48 2.37 -18.21
N ARG A 249 -15.53 2.12 -16.89
CA ARG A 249 -16.23 2.97 -15.92
C ARG A 249 -15.48 4.28 -15.62
N ALA A 250 -14.16 4.25 -15.65
CA ALA A 250 -13.36 5.47 -15.58
C ALA A 250 -13.60 6.35 -16.83
N ARG A 251 -13.70 5.74 -18.01
CA ARG A 251 -13.95 6.45 -19.29
C ARG A 251 -15.38 6.95 -19.46
N SER A 252 -16.37 6.28 -18.89
CA SER A 252 -17.79 6.67 -19.01
C SER A 252 -18.17 7.90 -18.19
N GLY A 253 -17.25 8.44 -17.37
CA GLY A 253 -17.54 9.58 -16.49
C GLY A 253 -18.45 9.24 -15.31
N GLU A 254 -18.75 7.94 -15.08
CA GLU A 254 -19.47 7.47 -13.87
C GLU A 254 -18.72 7.88 -12.59
N VAL A 255 -17.40 8.06 -12.69
CA VAL A 255 -16.59 8.70 -11.66
C VAL A 255 -16.41 10.17 -12.04
N ARG A 256 -17.26 11.06 -11.50
CA ARG A 256 -17.09 12.51 -11.68
C ARG A 256 -15.78 12.97 -11.02
N VAL A 257 -14.76 13.13 -11.84
CA VAL A 257 -13.52 13.82 -11.48
C VAL A 257 -13.86 15.31 -11.46
N ALA A 258 -13.77 15.97 -10.30
CA ALA A 258 -13.73 17.43 -10.28
C ALA A 258 -12.54 17.86 -11.14
N PRO A 259 -12.69 18.81 -12.09
CA PRO A 259 -11.57 19.22 -12.92
C PRO A 259 -10.50 19.82 -12.02
N GLU A 260 -9.39 19.10 -11.84
CA GLU A 260 -8.18 19.69 -11.30
C GLU A 260 -7.75 20.79 -12.28
N LYS A 261 -7.52 21.99 -11.74
CA LYS A 261 -7.00 23.10 -12.53
C LYS A 261 -5.68 22.64 -13.16
N PRO A 262 -5.44 22.89 -14.46
CA PRO A 262 -4.15 22.58 -15.05
C PRO A 262 -3.08 23.40 -14.32
N ALA A 263 -2.16 22.72 -13.64
CA ALA A 263 -0.96 23.34 -13.12
C ALA A 263 -0.21 23.94 -14.30
N ARG A 264 -0.15 25.27 -14.38
CA ARG A 264 0.72 25.98 -15.33
C ARG A 264 2.17 25.62 -14.99
N GLN A 265 2.75 24.71 -15.76
CA GLN A 265 4.20 24.52 -15.80
C GLN A 265 4.82 25.75 -16.42
N GLN A 266 5.49 26.54 -15.59
CA GLN A 266 6.47 27.52 -16.03
C GLN A 266 7.84 26.87 -15.82
N VAL A 267 8.46 26.45 -16.91
CA VAL A 267 9.76 25.78 -16.89
C VAL A 267 10.84 26.83 -17.12
N SER A 268 11.78 26.96 -16.19
CA SER A 268 13.07 27.63 -16.42
C SER A 268 14.16 26.56 -16.55
N PRO A 269 15.13 26.70 -17.46
CA PRO A 269 16.11 25.65 -17.74
C PRO A 269 17.42 25.80 -16.94
N LEU A 270 18.11 24.66 -16.79
CA LEU A 270 19.51 24.43 -16.31
C LEU A 270 19.62 24.25 -14.77
N SER A 271 20.30 23.24 -14.21
CA SER A 271 21.51 22.52 -14.65
C SER A 271 21.60 21.08 -14.07
N ALA A 272 22.49 20.27 -14.64
CA ALA A 272 22.70 18.85 -14.40
C ALA A 272 23.81 18.52 -13.37
N ALA A 273 23.78 17.26 -12.90
CA ALA A 273 24.84 16.38 -12.36
C ALA A 273 25.02 16.28 -10.83
N GLU A 274 24.58 15.13 -10.27
CA GLU A 274 25.41 14.03 -9.70
C GLU A 274 24.52 12.80 -9.41
N ALA A 275 25.10 11.60 -9.31
CA ALA A 275 24.38 10.30 -9.43
C ALA A 275 24.12 9.57 -8.08
N PRO A 276 22.96 8.91 -7.87
CA PRO A 276 22.71 8.11 -6.67
C PRO A 276 23.31 6.72 -6.76
N SER A 277 24.00 6.36 -5.69
CA SER A 277 24.21 4.99 -5.24
C SER A 277 22.87 4.28 -5.11
N GLY A 278 22.62 3.33 -6.02
CA GLY A 278 21.42 2.51 -6.02
C GLY A 278 21.35 1.55 -4.82
N PRO A 279 20.18 0.93 -4.60
CA PRO A 279 19.95 0.03 -3.48
C PRO A 279 20.91 -1.15 -3.48
N SER A 280 21.26 -1.59 -2.28
CA SER A 280 22.19 -2.70 -2.07
C SER A 280 21.45 -4.04 -2.19
N LEU A 281 22.16 -5.10 -2.58
CA LEU A 281 21.59 -6.46 -2.76
C LEU A 281 20.80 -6.97 -1.52
N SER A 282 21.04 -6.42 -0.32
CA SER A 282 20.33 -6.79 0.92
C SER A 282 18.86 -6.35 0.94
N GLU A 283 18.52 -5.18 0.40
CA GLU A 283 17.14 -4.61 0.44
C GLU A 283 16.18 -5.43 -0.43
N SER A 284 16.70 -5.94 -1.53
CA SER A 284 16.00 -6.84 -2.43
C SER A 284 15.73 -8.22 -1.81
N PHE A 285 16.70 -8.73 -1.04
CA PHE A 285 16.54 -9.94 -0.26
C PHE A 285 15.55 -9.73 0.90
N ALA A 286 15.55 -8.56 1.52
CA ALA A 286 14.63 -8.18 2.60
C ALA A 286 13.16 -8.21 2.16
N LEU A 287 12.84 -7.63 0.99
CA LEU A 287 11.50 -7.69 0.39
C LEU A 287 11.02 -9.12 0.15
N LYS A 288 11.91 -9.99 -0.32
CA LYS A 288 11.61 -11.41 -0.48
C LYS A 288 11.26 -12.09 0.83
N GLN A 289 12.10 -11.90 1.84
CA GLN A 289 11.86 -12.50 3.16
C GLN A 289 10.55 -11.99 3.76
N VAL A 290 10.26 -10.70 3.65
CA VAL A 290 9.00 -10.10 4.14
C VAL A 290 7.79 -10.71 3.43
N TRP A 291 7.81 -10.82 2.10
CA TRP A 291 6.70 -11.40 1.35
C TRP A 291 6.45 -12.88 1.72
N GLU A 292 7.52 -13.67 1.85
CA GLU A 292 7.43 -15.08 2.24
C GLU A 292 6.93 -15.24 3.68
N ALA A 293 7.45 -14.45 4.61
CA ALA A 293 7.05 -14.45 6.00
C ALA A 293 5.57 -14.03 6.16
N ASN A 294 5.14 -12.99 5.44
CA ASN A 294 3.76 -12.52 5.44
C ASN A 294 2.79 -13.58 4.90
N ASN A 295 3.14 -14.25 3.81
CA ASN A 295 2.29 -15.33 3.29
C ASN A 295 2.20 -16.52 4.23
N ARG A 296 3.33 -16.89 4.84
CA ARG A 296 3.35 -17.94 5.86
C ARG A 296 2.45 -17.57 7.04
N ALA A 297 2.62 -16.38 7.61
CA ALA A 297 1.82 -15.86 8.71
C ALA A 297 0.31 -15.91 8.38
N ARG A 298 -0.07 -15.39 7.21
CA ARG A 298 -1.45 -15.39 6.72
C ARG A 298 -2.03 -16.80 6.55
N SER A 299 -1.25 -17.73 6.03
CA SER A 299 -1.70 -19.11 5.80
C SER A 299 -1.90 -19.91 7.09
N GLN A 300 -1.16 -19.54 8.16
CA GLN A 300 -1.19 -20.24 9.45
C GLN A 300 -2.18 -19.61 10.43
N TYR A 301 -2.62 -18.39 10.17
CA TYR A 301 -3.51 -17.65 11.08
C TYR A 301 -4.95 -18.18 11.05
N VAL A 302 -5.52 -18.36 12.24
CA VAL A 302 -6.92 -18.76 12.44
C VAL A 302 -7.63 -17.67 13.22
N SER A 303 -8.49 -16.93 12.51
CA SER A 303 -9.28 -15.85 13.07
C SER A 303 -10.21 -16.35 14.19
N ARG A 304 -10.20 -15.64 15.32
CA ARG A 304 -11.11 -15.90 16.44
C ARG A 304 -12.35 -15.01 16.34
N SER A 305 -13.32 -15.24 17.22
CA SER A 305 -14.46 -14.35 17.36
C SER A 305 -14.01 -13.00 17.93
N TYR A 306 -14.63 -11.94 17.43
CA TYR A 306 -14.40 -10.56 17.83
C TYR A 306 -15.73 -9.99 18.34
N ALA A 307 -15.73 -9.46 19.57
CA ALA A 307 -16.97 -9.01 20.18
C ALA A 307 -17.45 -7.65 19.63
N GLY A 308 -16.57 -6.88 18.99
CA GLY A 308 -16.92 -5.62 18.35
C GLY A 308 -17.61 -5.78 16.99
N ALA A 309 -17.96 -4.65 16.39
CA ALA A 309 -18.54 -4.58 15.06
C ALA A 309 -17.44 -4.45 14.00
N ILE A 310 -17.70 -4.98 12.80
CA ILE A 310 -16.80 -4.90 11.64
C ILE A 310 -17.50 -4.13 10.51
N THR A 311 -16.82 -3.12 9.95
CA THR A 311 -17.26 -2.48 8.71
C THR A 311 -16.42 -3.01 7.55
N ASP A 312 -17.07 -3.71 6.63
CA ASP A 312 -16.46 -4.46 5.54
C ASP A 312 -16.71 -3.75 4.20
N PHE A 313 -15.67 -3.08 3.72
CA PHE A 313 -15.69 -2.39 2.44
C PHE A 313 -15.30 -3.35 1.33
N ARG A 314 -16.25 -3.62 0.42
CA ARG A 314 -16.06 -4.61 -0.64
C ARG A 314 -16.29 -4.00 -2.02
N PRO A 315 -15.54 -4.45 -3.03
CA PRO A 315 -15.88 -4.16 -4.42
C PRO A 315 -17.30 -4.66 -4.73
N VAL A 316 -17.97 -4.06 -5.72
CA VAL A 316 -19.33 -4.46 -6.16
C VAL A 316 -19.39 -5.92 -6.59
N LYS A 317 -18.24 -6.48 -6.97
CA LYS A 317 -18.09 -7.89 -7.30
C LYS A 317 -16.76 -8.39 -6.79
N GLN A 318 -16.77 -9.53 -6.11
CA GLN A 318 -15.56 -10.21 -5.67
C GLN A 318 -15.15 -11.30 -6.67
N TYR A 319 -13.89 -11.70 -6.63
CA TYR A 319 -13.44 -12.89 -7.36
C TYR A 319 -14.25 -14.10 -6.90
N GLY A 320 -14.66 -14.95 -7.84
CA GLY A 320 -15.46 -16.15 -7.54
C GLY A 320 -14.72 -17.10 -6.58
N LEU A 321 -13.39 -17.09 -6.61
CA LEU A 321 -12.54 -17.82 -5.67
C LEU A 321 -12.75 -17.38 -4.21
N TYR A 322 -13.11 -16.11 -4.00
CA TYR A 322 -13.17 -15.44 -2.70
C TYR A 322 -14.58 -15.00 -2.27
N ALA A 323 -15.59 -15.23 -3.12
CA ALA A 323 -16.97 -14.78 -2.90
C ALA A 323 -17.81 -15.77 -2.05
N LYS A 324 -17.17 -16.70 -1.33
CA LYS A 324 -17.90 -17.77 -0.62
C LYS A 324 -18.39 -17.30 0.76
N PRO A 325 -19.59 -17.72 1.22
CA PRO A 325 -20.14 -17.33 2.51
C PRO A 325 -19.21 -17.62 3.69
N GLU A 326 -18.48 -18.73 3.66
CA GLU A 326 -17.62 -19.17 4.77
C GLU A 326 -16.39 -18.26 4.96
N MET A 327 -16.10 -17.42 3.97
CA MET A 327 -14.98 -16.46 4.01
C MET A 327 -15.40 -15.10 4.58
N LYS A 328 -16.66 -14.94 4.98
CA LYS A 328 -17.21 -13.70 5.52
C LYS A 328 -16.97 -13.59 7.03
N TRP A 329 -17.27 -12.41 7.56
CA TRP A 329 -16.98 -12.02 8.94
C TRP A 329 -18.21 -12.08 9.85
N ASP A 330 -19.39 -12.35 9.29
CA ASP A 330 -20.68 -12.46 9.96
C ASP A 330 -20.67 -13.47 11.11
N LEU A 331 -19.96 -14.58 10.96
CA LEU A 331 -19.82 -15.59 12.02
C LEU A 331 -18.82 -15.21 13.12
N LEU A 332 -17.95 -14.24 12.86
CA LEU A 332 -16.87 -13.85 13.78
C LEU A 332 -17.16 -12.53 14.52
N ALA A 333 -17.85 -11.59 13.88
CA ALA A 333 -18.18 -10.26 14.43
C ALA A 333 -19.47 -10.29 15.25
N GLN A 334 -19.36 -10.47 16.56
CA GLN A 334 -20.53 -10.55 17.45
C GLN A 334 -21.26 -9.19 17.57
N GLY A 335 -20.52 -8.08 17.43
CA GLY A 335 -21.10 -6.73 17.38
C GLY A 335 -21.78 -6.39 16.06
N GLY A 336 -21.83 -7.34 15.12
CA GLY A 336 -22.43 -7.20 13.79
C GLY A 336 -21.42 -6.87 12.70
N GLN A 337 -21.82 -7.13 11.46
CA GLN A 337 -21.07 -6.81 10.25
C GLN A 337 -21.87 -5.81 9.41
N GLU A 338 -21.29 -4.63 9.18
CA GLU A 338 -21.78 -3.68 8.17
C GLU A 338 -21.04 -3.94 6.86
N ILE A 339 -21.77 -4.13 5.76
CA ILE A 339 -21.16 -4.33 4.43
C ILE A 339 -21.38 -3.06 3.62
N VAL A 340 -20.27 -2.45 3.20
CA VAL A 340 -20.27 -1.27 2.34
C VAL A 340 -19.77 -1.68 0.96
N SER A 341 -20.70 -1.79 0.00
CA SER A 341 -20.36 -2.12 -1.38
C SER A 341 -19.92 -0.86 -2.14
N LEU A 342 -18.72 -0.90 -2.69
CA LEU A 342 -18.14 0.20 -3.46
C LEU A 342 -18.32 -0.06 -4.96
N PRO A 343 -18.64 0.96 -5.76
CA PRO A 343 -18.77 0.85 -7.20
C PRO A 343 -17.40 0.77 -7.87
N VAL A 344 -16.64 -0.28 -7.55
CA VAL A 344 -15.31 -0.59 -8.09
C VAL A 344 -15.18 -2.10 -8.17
N TYR A 345 -14.38 -2.60 -9.11
CA TYR A 345 -13.96 -3.99 -9.12
C TYR A 345 -12.63 -4.17 -8.36
N PRO A 346 -12.31 -5.37 -7.85
CA PRO A 346 -11.30 -5.58 -6.81
C PRO A 346 -9.90 -4.99 -7.00
N PRO A 347 -9.29 -4.94 -8.21
CA PRO A 347 -7.89 -4.52 -8.30
C PRO A 347 -7.63 -3.04 -7.97
N ASP A 348 -8.65 -2.17 -8.08
CA ASP A 348 -8.44 -0.72 -8.12
C ASP A 348 -9.07 0.06 -6.96
N MET A 349 -9.62 -0.63 -5.94
CA MET A 349 -10.31 0.03 -4.81
C MET A 349 -9.45 1.09 -4.10
N LEU A 350 -8.13 0.90 -4.04
CA LEU A 350 -7.18 1.82 -3.40
C LEU A 350 -6.47 2.78 -4.38
N ARG A 351 -6.93 2.86 -5.63
CA ARG A 351 -6.34 3.73 -6.65
C ARG A 351 -7.29 4.78 -7.14
N ASP A 352 -6.73 5.93 -7.51
CA ASP A 352 -7.48 6.90 -8.29
C ASP A 352 -7.94 6.32 -9.64
N PRO A 353 -9.17 6.68 -10.08
CA PRO A 353 -10.11 7.57 -9.42
C PRO A 353 -11.04 6.85 -8.40
N PHE A 354 -10.97 5.53 -8.30
CA PHE A 354 -11.93 4.71 -7.52
C PHE A 354 -11.77 4.80 -6.01
N VAL A 355 -10.56 5.10 -5.53
CA VAL A 355 -10.25 5.30 -4.10
C VAL A 355 -11.09 6.40 -3.49
N LYS A 356 -11.59 7.36 -4.30
CA LYS A 356 -12.55 8.39 -3.86
C LYS A 356 -13.83 7.77 -3.30
N HIS A 357 -14.32 6.67 -3.89
CA HIS A 357 -15.48 5.96 -3.36
C HIS A 357 -15.19 5.36 -1.99
N LEU A 358 -14.00 4.77 -1.80
CA LEU A 358 -13.58 4.26 -0.51
C LEU A 358 -13.41 5.41 0.50
N ALA A 359 -12.77 6.51 0.12
CA ALA A 359 -12.55 7.67 0.99
C ALA A 359 -13.87 8.26 1.49
N ILE A 360 -14.83 8.51 0.59
CA ILE A 360 -16.16 9.02 0.95
C ILE A 360 -16.88 8.07 1.92
N ALA A 361 -16.87 6.77 1.60
CA ALA A 361 -17.53 5.77 2.42
C ALA A 361 -16.86 5.63 3.80
N LEU A 362 -15.53 5.61 3.82
CA LEU A 362 -14.73 5.52 5.04
C LEU A 362 -14.94 6.75 5.92
N SER A 363 -14.91 7.97 5.37
CA SER A 363 -15.18 9.20 6.12
C SER A 363 -16.55 9.15 6.78
N LYS A 364 -17.59 8.73 6.05
CA LYS A 364 -18.93 8.57 6.61
C LYS A 364 -18.97 7.56 7.77
N SER A 365 -18.31 6.40 7.61
CA SER A 365 -18.24 5.39 8.67
C SER A 365 -17.45 5.86 9.89
N LEU A 366 -16.35 6.60 9.69
CA LEU A 366 -15.58 7.22 10.76
C LEU A 366 -16.42 8.24 11.53
N ASP A 367 -17.15 9.12 10.85
CA ASP A 367 -18.05 10.10 11.48
C ASP A 367 -19.11 9.40 12.35
N MET A 368 -19.77 8.37 11.80
CA MET A 368 -20.75 7.60 12.56
C MET A 368 -20.15 6.92 13.79
N ALA A 369 -18.93 6.38 13.68
CA ALA A 369 -18.24 5.73 14.79
C ALA A 369 -17.85 6.72 15.90
N ILE A 370 -17.35 7.90 15.52
CA ILE A 370 -16.98 8.97 16.46
C ILE A 370 -18.23 9.46 17.20
N SER A 371 -19.30 9.80 16.49
CA SER A 371 -20.54 10.29 17.11
C SER A 371 -21.16 9.26 18.06
N LYS A 372 -21.15 7.96 17.70
CA LYS A 372 -21.60 6.90 18.61
C LYS A 372 -20.77 6.84 19.90
N GLY A 373 -19.44 6.99 19.78
CA GLY A 373 -18.54 6.99 20.92
C GLY A 373 -18.71 8.20 21.85
N GLU A 374 -19.07 9.36 21.31
CA GLU A 374 -19.38 10.58 22.08
C GLU A 374 -20.70 10.44 22.83
N ILE A 375 -21.75 9.93 22.18
CA ILE A 375 -23.06 9.69 22.80
C ILE A 375 -22.94 8.71 23.96
N CYS A 376 -22.21 7.61 23.79
CA CYS A 376 -22.00 6.61 24.84
C CYS A 376 -21.29 7.20 26.06
N ARG A 377 -20.28 8.07 25.85
CA ARG A 377 -19.58 8.76 26.94
C ARG A 377 -20.50 9.76 27.67
N ALA A 378 -21.33 10.50 26.94
CA ALA A 378 -22.26 11.46 27.54
C ALA A 378 -23.39 10.80 28.35
N GLN A 379 -23.72 9.53 28.11
CA GLN A 379 -24.72 8.78 28.87
C GLN A 379 -24.17 8.14 30.16
N LEU A 380 -22.84 8.04 30.28
CA LEU A 380 -22.14 7.44 31.42
C LEU A 380 -21.56 8.47 32.40
N ALA A 381 -21.57 9.75 32.02
CA ALA A 381 -21.20 10.90 32.84
C ALA A 381 -22.44 11.55 33.44
#